data_AF-A0A926I7R6-F1
#
_entry.id   AF-A0A926I7R6-F1
#
_cell.length_a   1.000
_cell.length_b   1.000
_cell.length_c   1.000
_cell.angle_alpha   90.00
_cell.angle_beta   90.00
_cell.angle_gamma   90.00
#
_symmetry.space_group_name_H-M   'P 1'
#
loop_
_entity.id
_entity.type
_entity.pdbx_description
1 polymer ?
#
loop_
_entity_poly.entity_id
_entity_poly.type
_entity_poly.pdbx_seq_one_letter_code
_entity_poly.pdbx_strand_id
1 'polypeptide(L)'
;MDFKKVVAFIRQHLVSALCVGGALAFFVLGMGIYRNVYRDSVHFSFVYPNIENGQYPDGQRFLMYDFLDNDVVSEALNNMREKGWYTDITPTQIQRNLSVSVYLSNPVQEKVESSIASGKDFSYYSNEYVISFSQPNPVHLRDWNDFFGLFRKNRSREFLDELVRAYIKKFTEEHADSGQAFYNLTSSISDKDYDFTDITNYYKLKVNASLNYLQEKDEEGKAYVAKSTGLSFKDLIASYQALLDVDIQKLESYVKSSRLTRNLEQFKNRNHVLIENDTLSMLKQQDEALLSKTAMEEYDHTFTENIIIVSENEENGLYQARPKTGYDTVTQRTLTASTNAVTLSENISALNLKVGQYSESAAADPAEYARMCSVANQMVDEFDQKYEDLFKKSNATINEYLQYVNGNYIETSARHTGLLNMRMIVKAIIFFVAGFAFAVLFALAGRLAKTYGWPGISKKEKADRED
;
A
#
# COMPACT_ATOMS: atom_id res chain seq x y z
N MET A 1 -7.64 17.85 75.68
CA MET A 1 -8.78 17.38 74.85
C MET A 1 -9.02 15.91 75.23
N ASP A 2 -10.14 15.62 75.89
CA ASP A 2 -10.42 14.32 76.49
C ASP A 2 -10.74 13.28 75.40
N PHE A 3 -9.87 12.30 75.20
CA PHE A 3 -9.93 11.33 74.09
C PHE A 3 -11.28 10.59 74.05
N LYS A 4 -11.86 10.28 75.21
CA LYS A 4 -13.20 9.66 75.31
C LYS A 4 -14.31 10.55 74.76
N LYS A 5 -14.22 11.87 74.93
CA LYS A 5 -15.20 12.85 74.41
C LYS A 5 -15.08 13.06 72.91
N VAL A 6 -13.90 12.85 72.34
CA VAL A 6 -13.66 12.89 70.89
C VAL A 6 -14.22 11.63 70.23
N VAL A 7 -13.97 10.45 70.80
CA VAL A 7 -14.49 9.18 70.30
C VAL A 7 -16.02 9.13 70.34
N ALA A 8 -16.64 9.59 71.42
CA ALA A 8 -18.11 9.66 71.53
C ALA A 8 -18.72 10.62 70.48
N PHE A 9 -18.03 11.71 70.14
CA PHE A 9 -18.46 12.69 69.16
C PHE A 9 -18.34 12.18 67.72
N ILE A 10 -17.23 11.51 67.40
CA ILE A 10 -17.05 10.83 66.10
C ILE A 10 -18.16 9.79 65.91
N ARG A 11 -18.50 9.03 66.96
CA ARG A 11 -19.59 8.05 66.93
C ARG A 11 -20.96 8.68 66.65
N GLN A 12 -21.22 9.90 67.15
CA GLN A 12 -22.46 10.64 66.91
C GLN A 12 -22.60 11.14 65.46
N HIS A 13 -21.49 11.51 64.82
CA HIS A 13 -21.47 12.03 63.44
C HIS A 13 -21.00 10.99 62.39
N LEU A 14 -20.82 9.74 62.80
CA LEU A 14 -20.32 8.66 61.96
C LEU A 14 -21.23 8.40 60.76
N VAL A 15 -22.55 8.40 60.98
CA VAL A 15 -23.55 8.20 59.91
C VAL A 15 -23.47 9.33 58.88
N SER A 16 -23.42 10.59 59.33
CA SER A 16 -23.29 11.74 58.42
C SER A 16 -21.98 11.73 57.63
N ALA A 17 -20.87 11.34 58.25
CA ALA A 17 -19.57 11.25 57.58
C ALA A 17 -19.52 10.12 56.53
N LEU A 18 -20.13 8.96 56.84
CA LEU A 18 -20.31 7.88 55.87
C LEU A 18 -21.19 8.29 54.68
N CYS A 19 -22.27 9.03 54.94
CA CYS A 19 -23.15 9.53 53.86
C CYS A 19 -22.41 10.51 52.93
N VAL A 20 -21.63 11.46 53.47
CA VAL A 20 -20.87 12.42 52.66
C VAL A 20 -19.76 11.74 51.85
N GLY A 21 -19.00 10.84 52.48
CA GLY A 21 -17.98 10.04 51.78
C GLY A 21 -18.61 9.17 50.69
N GLY A 22 -19.71 8.50 51.00
CA GLY A 22 -20.46 7.66 50.06
C GLY A 22 -21.01 8.44 48.87
N ALA A 23 -21.58 9.62 49.10
CA ALA A 23 -22.10 10.49 48.03
C ALA A 23 -20.99 10.97 47.08
N LEU A 24 -19.83 11.36 47.60
CA LEU A 24 -18.68 11.77 46.78
C LEU A 24 -18.11 10.60 45.96
N ALA A 25 -17.97 9.42 46.58
CA ALA A 25 -17.54 8.22 45.88
C ALA A 25 -18.52 7.82 44.78
N PHE A 26 -19.83 7.86 45.06
CA PHE A 26 -20.89 7.60 44.09
C PHE A 26 -20.86 8.61 42.94
N PHE A 27 -20.65 9.89 43.23
CA PHE A 27 -20.55 10.93 42.19
C PHE A 27 -19.35 10.71 41.27
N VAL A 28 -18.18 10.36 41.82
CA VAL A 28 -16.97 10.05 41.05
C VAL A 28 -17.14 8.79 40.20
N LEU A 29 -17.72 7.73 40.76
CA LEU A 29 -18.03 6.50 40.03
C LEU A 29 -19.07 6.75 38.94
N GLY A 30 -20.13 7.51 39.25
CA GLY A 30 -21.18 7.90 38.32
C GLY A 30 -20.64 8.69 37.13
N MET A 31 -19.79 9.70 37.38
CA MET A 31 -19.11 10.44 36.31
C MET A 31 -18.16 9.57 35.49
N GLY A 32 -17.45 8.65 36.14
CA GLY A 32 -16.54 7.71 35.48
C GLY A 32 -17.27 6.75 34.54
N ILE A 33 -18.35 6.12 35.05
CA ILE A 33 -19.24 5.25 34.29
C ILE A 33 -19.87 6.05 33.14
N TYR A 34 -20.38 7.25 33.41
CA TYR A 34 -20.97 8.12 32.39
C TYR A 34 -20.00 8.39 31.24
N ARG A 35 -18.74 8.76 31.53
CA ARG A 35 -17.73 8.97 30.47
C ARG A 35 -17.40 7.70 29.69
N ASN A 36 -17.36 6.54 30.35
CA ASN A 36 -17.05 5.27 29.70
C ASN A 36 -18.22 4.71 28.88
N VAL A 37 -19.47 5.00 29.26
CA VAL A 37 -20.66 4.57 28.51
C VAL A 37 -20.67 5.15 27.11
N TYR A 38 -20.16 6.37 26.92
CA TYR A 38 -20.09 7.03 25.61
C TYR A 38 -18.77 6.83 24.88
N ARG A 39 -17.89 5.97 25.40
CA ARG A 39 -16.59 5.68 24.80
C ARG A 39 -16.56 4.25 24.28
N ASP A 40 -16.16 4.10 23.03
CA ASP A 40 -15.89 2.79 22.44
C ASP A 40 -14.51 2.80 21.76
N SER A 41 -14.01 1.62 21.44
CA SER A 41 -12.76 1.45 20.72
C SER A 41 -12.80 0.28 19.75
N VAL A 42 -11.99 0.40 18.70
CA VAL A 42 -11.71 -0.66 17.73
C VAL A 42 -10.20 -0.86 17.70
N HIS A 43 -9.80 -2.13 17.71
CA HIS A 43 -8.43 -2.53 17.47
C HIS A 43 -8.26 -2.82 15.97
N PHE A 44 -7.22 -2.24 15.39
CA PHE A 44 -6.82 -2.38 14.00
C PHE A 44 -5.50 -3.13 13.97
N SER A 45 -5.42 -4.15 13.13
CA SER A 45 -4.18 -4.86 12.81
C SER A 45 -3.96 -4.79 11.30
N PHE A 46 -2.82 -4.25 10.91
CA PHE A 46 -2.39 -4.19 9.52
C PHE A 46 -1.59 -5.46 9.19
N VAL A 47 -2.10 -6.23 8.25
CA VAL A 47 -1.60 -7.57 7.90
C VAL A 47 -1.16 -7.59 6.44
N TYR A 48 0.00 -6.98 6.18
CA TYR A 48 0.64 -7.01 4.85
C TYR A 48 2.17 -6.85 4.98
N PRO A 49 2.98 -7.37 4.04
CA PRO A 49 4.43 -7.49 4.23
C PRO A 49 5.18 -6.18 4.52
N ASN A 50 4.82 -5.09 3.85
CA ASN A 50 5.56 -3.82 3.92
C ASN A 50 5.31 -3.02 5.22
N ILE A 51 4.31 -3.39 6.03
CA ILE A 51 4.01 -2.66 7.28
C ILE A 51 5.16 -2.74 8.29
N GLU A 52 5.95 -3.83 8.27
CA GLU A 52 7.10 -4.01 9.16
C GLU A 52 8.17 -2.94 8.96
N ASN A 53 8.22 -2.36 7.76
CA ASN A 53 9.11 -1.25 7.39
C ASN A 53 8.45 0.14 7.57
N GLY A 54 7.23 0.19 8.11
CA GLY A 54 6.46 1.42 8.24
C GLY A 54 6.02 2.00 6.89
N GLN A 55 5.69 1.12 5.93
CA GLN A 55 5.26 1.49 4.58
C GLN A 55 3.85 0.98 4.28
N TYR A 56 3.17 1.65 3.36
CA TYR A 56 1.96 1.19 2.70
C TYR A 56 2.28 0.08 1.67
N PRO A 57 1.28 -0.66 1.15
CA PRO A 57 1.50 -1.66 0.10
C PRO A 57 2.17 -1.08 -1.16
N ASP A 58 1.83 0.16 -1.54
CA ASP A 58 2.44 0.94 -2.62
C ASP A 58 3.90 1.40 -2.36
N GLY A 59 4.43 1.16 -1.15
CA GLY A 59 5.79 1.55 -0.73
C GLY A 59 5.90 2.98 -0.16
N GLN A 60 4.83 3.77 -0.17
CA GLN A 60 4.80 5.08 0.49
C GLN A 60 4.93 4.91 2.01
N ARG A 61 5.31 5.98 2.71
CA ARG A 61 5.44 5.95 4.17
C ARG A 61 4.06 5.83 4.82
N PHE A 62 3.90 4.84 5.71
CA PHE A 62 2.68 4.65 6.49
C PHE A 62 2.45 5.81 7.46
N LEU A 63 1.23 6.31 7.52
CA LEU A 63 0.83 7.41 8.40
C LEU A 63 -0.30 6.96 9.33
N MET A 64 0.06 6.78 10.61
CA MET A 64 -0.89 6.36 11.67
C MET A 64 -2.11 7.28 11.81
N TYR A 65 -2.01 8.55 11.42
CA TYR A 65 -3.05 9.54 11.64
C TYR A 65 -4.05 9.68 10.50
N ASP A 66 -3.95 8.86 9.45
CA ASP A 66 -4.86 8.93 8.29
C ASP A 66 -6.32 8.60 8.68
N PHE A 67 -6.54 7.90 9.81
CA PHE A 67 -7.86 7.74 10.43
C PHE A 67 -8.52 9.06 10.85
N LEU A 68 -7.72 10.10 11.11
CA LEU A 68 -8.20 11.43 11.50
C LEU A 68 -8.37 12.36 10.30
N ASP A 69 -8.04 11.91 9.09
CA ASP A 69 -8.18 12.73 7.90
C ASP A 69 -9.61 13.23 7.74
N ASN A 70 -9.71 14.49 7.31
CA ASN A 70 -10.99 15.16 7.22
C ASN A 70 -11.95 14.43 6.27
N ASP A 71 -11.45 13.84 5.20
CA ASP A 71 -12.26 13.12 4.21
C ASP A 71 -12.85 11.84 4.81
N VAL A 72 -12.04 11.04 5.52
CA VAL A 72 -12.46 9.82 6.21
C VAL A 72 -13.50 10.14 7.28
N VAL A 73 -13.24 11.13 8.12
CA VAL A 73 -14.16 11.54 9.20
C VAL A 73 -15.45 12.13 8.63
N SER A 74 -15.36 12.92 7.56
CA SER A 74 -16.53 13.54 6.93
C SER A 74 -17.42 12.52 6.24
N GLU A 75 -16.85 11.53 5.54
CA GLU A 75 -17.60 10.43 4.93
C GLU A 75 -18.36 9.63 6.00
N ALA A 76 -17.66 9.21 7.06
CA ALA A 76 -18.29 8.50 8.18
C ALA A 76 -19.41 9.31 8.84
N LEU A 77 -19.18 10.62 9.04
CA LEU A 77 -20.18 11.51 9.62
C LEU A 77 -21.41 11.68 8.70
N ASN A 78 -21.21 11.78 7.39
CA ASN A 78 -22.29 11.88 6.43
C ASN A 78 -23.16 10.61 6.42
N ASN A 79 -22.55 9.42 6.44
CA ASN A 79 -23.28 8.15 6.56
C ASN A 79 -24.11 8.07 7.86
N MET A 80 -23.60 8.66 8.95
CA MET A 80 -24.36 8.74 10.21
C MET A 80 -25.53 9.73 10.10
N ARG A 81 -25.35 10.84 9.38
CA ARG A 81 -26.40 11.85 9.14
C ARG A 81 -27.53 11.34 8.27
N GLU A 82 -27.24 10.52 7.27
CA GLU A 82 -28.27 9.85 6.45
C GLU A 82 -29.19 8.96 7.29
N LYS A 83 -28.67 8.39 8.39
CA LYS A 83 -29.44 7.60 9.37
C LYS A 83 -30.15 8.48 10.42
N GLY A 84 -30.08 9.81 10.27
CA GLY A 84 -30.62 10.79 11.21
C GLY A 84 -29.80 10.98 12.49
N TRP A 85 -28.52 10.60 12.51
CA TRP A 85 -27.63 10.72 13.68
C TRP A 85 -26.56 11.78 13.45
N TYR A 86 -26.13 12.48 14.50
CA TYR A 86 -25.06 13.49 14.44
C TYR A 86 -25.26 14.61 13.38
N THR A 87 -26.52 15.01 13.15
CA THR A 87 -26.90 16.10 12.23
C THR A 87 -26.31 17.46 12.59
N ASP A 88 -26.01 17.65 13.86
CA ASP A 88 -25.64 18.89 14.55
C ASP A 88 -24.15 18.91 14.95
N ILE A 89 -23.38 17.88 14.59
CA ILE A 89 -21.95 17.77 14.95
C ILE A 89 -21.08 18.06 13.72
N THR A 90 -19.96 18.75 13.90
CA THR A 90 -18.98 19.02 12.83
C THR A 90 -17.84 18.00 12.78
N PRO A 91 -17.18 17.79 11.63
CA PRO A 91 -16.00 16.91 11.52
C PRO A 91 -14.91 17.25 12.54
N THR A 92 -14.62 18.54 12.77
CA THR A 92 -13.63 18.99 13.74
C THR A 92 -13.99 18.62 15.18
N GLN A 93 -15.28 18.63 15.55
CA GLN A 93 -15.73 18.18 16.87
C GLN A 93 -15.54 16.67 17.04
N ILE A 94 -15.77 15.89 15.98
CA ILE A 94 -15.53 14.45 15.98
C ILE A 94 -14.03 14.14 16.10
N GLN A 95 -13.18 14.81 15.32
CA GLN A 95 -11.72 14.62 15.34
C GLN A 95 -11.12 14.85 16.72
N ARG A 96 -11.55 15.89 17.46
CA ARG A 96 -11.10 16.18 18.84
C ARG A 96 -11.45 15.07 19.83
N ASN A 97 -12.42 14.24 19.48
CA ASN A 97 -12.97 13.18 20.31
C ASN A 97 -12.50 11.79 19.86
N LEU A 98 -11.70 11.72 18.80
CA LEU A 98 -10.98 10.54 18.36
C LEU A 98 -9.57 10.54 18.95
N SER A 99 -9.07 9.35 19.26
CA SER A 99 -7.70 9.16 19.73
C SER A 99 -7.15 7.89 19.11
N VAL A 100 -5.97 8.02 18.51
CA VAL A 100 -5.19 6.92 17.93
C VAL A 100 -4.04 6.61 18.87
N SER A 101 -3.89 5.36 19.25
CA SER A 101 -2.77 4.91 20.09
C SER A 101 -2.21 3.60 19.57
N VAL A 102 -0.89 3.45 19.65
CA VAL A 102 -0.19 2.20 19.34
C VAL A 102 -0.63 1.11 20.31
N TYR A 103 -0.96 -0.07 19.79
CA TYR A 103 -1.14 -1.26 20.61
C TYR A 103 0.19 -1.99 20.74
N LEU A 104 0.71 -2.07 21.96
CA LEU A 104 1.90 -2.85 22.27
C LEU A 104 1.48 -4.08 23.08
N SER A 105 1.86 -5.27 22.63
CA SER A 105 1.73 -6.48 23.43
C SER A 105 2.64 -6.41 24.67
N ASN A 106 2.27 -7.09 25.75
CA ASN A 106 3.03 -7.04 27.02
C ASN A 106 4.54 -7.34 26.85
N PRO A 107 4.96 -8.35 26.06
CA PRO A 107 6.39 -8.62 25.86
C PRO A 107 7.13 -7.47 25.14
N VAL A 108 6.45 -6.77 24.24
CA VAL A 108 7.02 -5.61 23.53
C VAL A 108 7.12 -4.41 24.46
N GLN A 109 6.12 -4.19 25.33
CA GLN A 109 6.18 -3.14 26.36
C GLN A 109 7.38 -3.33 27.29
N GLU A 110 7.60 -4.55 27.81
CA GLU A 110 8.76 -4.85 28.66
C GLU A 110 10.09 -4.64 27.93
N LYS A 111 10.15 -4.97 26.63
CA LYS A 111 11.35 -4.76 25.81
C LYS A 111 11.62 -3.28 25.52
N VAL A 112 10.57 -2.49 25.30
CA VAL A 112 10.66 -1.03 25.15
C VAL A 112 11.13 -0.40 26.46
N GLU A 113 10.48 -0.74 27.58
CA GLU A 113 10.80 -0.21 28.91
C GLU A 113 12.24 -0.56 29.33
N SER A 114 12.68 -1.79 29.11
CA SER A 114 14.06 -2.21 29.40
C SER A 114 15.10 -1.52 28.50
N SER A 115 14.78 -1.29 27.22
CA SER A 115 15.67 -0.60 26.29
C SER A 115 15.84 0.87 26.67
N ILE A 116 14.74 1.56 27.01
CA ILE A 116 14.74 2.93 27.55
C ILE A 116 15.53 2.99 28.86
N ALA A 117 15.29 2.06 29.80
CA ALA A 117 16.00 2.01 31.07
C ALA A 117 17.51 1.76 30.91
N SER A 118 17.91 1.07 29.84
CA SER A 118 19.33 0.81 29.51
C SER A 118 20.00 1.93 28.69
N GLY A 119 19.29 3.02 28.37
CA GLY A 119 19.81 4.13 27.57
C GLY A 119 20.05 3.79 26.08
N LYS A 120 19.36 2.77 25.55
CA LYS A 120 19.43 2.38 24.14
C LYS A 120 18.24 2.94 23.37
N ASP A 121 18.51 3.43 22.17
CA ASP A 121 17.45 3.83 21.23
C ASP A 121 16.70 2.59 20.73
N PHE A 122 15.37 2.59 20.86
CA PHE A 122 14.50 1.53 20.36
C PHE A 122 13.54 2.12 19.32
N SER A 123 13.68 1.69 18.07
CA SER A 123 12.76 2.04 16.98
C SER A 123 11.85 0.85 16.70
N TYR A 124 10.54 1.07 16.72
CA TYR A 124 9.53 0.06 16.43
C TYR A 124 8.43 0.66 15.57
N TYR A 125 8.27 0.12 14.37
CA TYR A 125 7.13 0.39 13.51
C TYR A 125 6.00 -0.53 13.97
N SER A 126 4.94 0.06 14.51
CA SER A 126 3.78 -0.71 14.93
C SER A 126 2.89 -1.02 13.74
N ASN A 127 2.32 -2.22 13.73
CA ASN A 127 1.27 -2.65 12.80
C ASN A 127 -0.09 -2.79 13.50
N GLU A 128 -0.18 -2.50 14.80
CA GLU A 128 -1.41 -2.65 15.58
C GLU A 128 -1.76 -1.35 16.32
N TYR A 129 -3.01 -0.92 16.18
CA TYR A 129 -3.49 0.35 16.72
C TYR A 129 -4.83 0.20 17.41
N VAL A 130 -5.10 1.09 18.36
CA VAL A 130 -6.41 1.23 18.99
C VAL A 130 -6.94 2.61 18.66
N ILE A 131 -8.07 2.63 17.96
CA ILE A 131 -8.84 3.85 17.71
C ILE A 131 -9.92 3.92 18.77
N SER A 132 -9.85 4.96 19.61
CA SER A 132 -10.88 5.26 20.62
C SER A 132 -11.72 6.43 20.17
N PHE A 133 -13.03 6.33 20.31
CA PHE A 133 -13.95 7.44 20.11
C PHE A 133 -14.78 7.68 21.36
N SER A 134 -14.90 8.94 21.76
CA SER A 134 -15.81 9.38 22.81
C SER A 134 -16.89 10.25 22.20
N GLN A 135 -18.15 9.79 22.16
CA GLN A 135 -19.24 10.56 21.57
C GLN A 135 -19.28 11.99 22.14
N PRO A 136 -19.21 13.02 21.29
CA PRO A 136 -19.38 14.40 21.72
C PRO A 136 -20.78 14.55 22.30
N ASN A 137 -20.88 14.98 23.56
CA ASN A 137 -22.16 15.30 24.16
C ASN A 137 -22.18 16.80 24.47
N PRO A 138 -22.96 17.61 23.74
CA PRO A 138 -23.13 19.02 24.04
C PRO A 138 -24.07 19.14 25.25
N VAL A 139 -23.62 18.71 26.44
CA VAL A 139 -24.38 18.99 27.67
C VAL A 139 -24.14 20.46 28.00
N HIS A 140 -25.01 21.33 27.49
CA HIS A 140 -25.11 22.69 27.95
C HIS A 140 -26.03 22.69 29.18
N LEU A 141 -25.47 22.89 30.38
CA LEU A 141 -26.27 23.01 31.61
C LEU A 141 -27.00 24.37 31.66
N ARG A 142 -27.71 24.74 30.59
CA ARG A 142 -28.47 25.99 30.48
C ARG A 142 -29.98 25.76 30.47
N ASP A 143 -30.46 24.60 30.03
CA ASP A 143 -31.90 24.35 29.87
C ASP A 143 -32.36 23.04 30.52
N TRP A 144 -33.60 22.99 31.04
CA TRP A 144 -34.17 21.79 31.69
C TRP A 144 -34.41 20.64 30.70
N ASN A 145 -34.55 20.96 29.41
CA ASN A 145 -34.59 19.96 28.34
C ASN A 145 -33.22 19.32 28.03
N ASP A 146 -32.10 19.99 28.36
CA ASP A 146 -30.75 19.43 28.23
C ASP A 146 -30.44 18.40 29.32
N PHE A 147 -31.24 18.36 30.40
CA PHE A 147 -31.18 17.29 31.40
C PHE A 147 -31.50 15.92 30.78
N PHE A 148 -32.39 15.86 29.78
CA PHE A 148 -32.64 14.63 29.01
C PHE A 148 -31.52 14.29 28.00
N GLY A 149 -30.61 15.23 27.72
CA GLY A 149 -29.37 15.00 26.96
C GLY A 149 -28.40 14.02 27.63
N LEU A 150 -28.59 13.75 28.93
CA LEU A 150 -27.92 12.67 29.66
C LEU A 150 -28.30 11.27 29.16
N PHE A 151 -29.40 11.14 28.41
CA PHE A 151 -29.94 9.87 27.88
C PHE A 151 -29.85 9.76 26.35
N ARG A 152 -29.03 10.58 25.67
CA ARG A 152 -28.75 10.35 24.23
C ARG A 152 -28.26 8.90 24.07
N LYS A 153 -28.82 8.18 23.11
CA LYS A 153 -28.38 6.79 22.85
C LYS A 153 -26.89 6.81 22.47
N ASN A 154 -26.08 5.98 23.12
CA ASN A 154 -24.69 5.79 22.74
C ASN A 154 -24.64 5.24 21.31
N ARG A 155 -23.97 5.97 20.41
CA ARG A 155 -23.74 5.61 19.00
C ARG A 155 -22.25 5.58 18.66
N SER A 156 -21.39 5.41 19.67
CA SER A 156 -19.95 5.38 19.48
C SER A 156 -19.48 4.17 18.66
N ARG A 157 -20.12 3.00 18.84
CA ARG A 157 -19.83 1.82 18.02
C ARG A 157 -20.21 2.05 16.56
N GLU A 158 -21.45 2.48 16.31
CA GLU A 158 -21.94 2.71 14.96
C GLU A 158 -21.11 3.77 14.23
N PHE A 159 -20.63 4.80 14.94
CA PHE A 159 -19.69 5.77 14.39
C PHE A 159 -18.35 5.13 14.01
N LEU A 160 -17.75 4.37 14.93
CA LEU A 160 -16.48 3.71 14.68
C LEU A 160 -16.59 2.73 13.50
N ASP A 161 -17.71 2.02 13.37
CA ASP A 161 -17.95 1.10 12.25
C ASP A 161 -17.99 1.86 10.90
N GLU A 162 -18.63 3.03 10.84
CA GLU A 162 -18.61 3.88 9.64
C GLU A 162 -17.23 4.49 9.38
N LEU A 163 -16.50 4.88 10.43
CA LEU A 163 -15.12 5.37 10.32
C LEU A 163 -14.18 4.30 9.76
N VAL A 164 -14.30 3.06 10.25
CA VAL A 164 -13.56 1.90 9.75
C VAL A 164 -13.84 1.70 8.26
N ARG A 165 -15.11 1.72 7.85
CA ARG A 165 -15.49 1.54 6.44
C ARG A 165 -14.91 2.63 5.53
N ALA A 166 -15.04 3.90 5.94
CA ALA A 166 -14.50 5.02 5.18
C ALA A 166 -12.97 4.93 5.06
N TYR A 167 -12.28 4.54 6.14
CA TYR A 167 -10.83 4.37 6.11
C TYR A 167 -10.38 3.21 5.21
N ILE A 168 -10.99 2.02 5.34
CA ILE A 168 -10.65 0.86 4.50
C ILE A 168 -10.85 1.20 3.02
N LYS A 169 -11.92 1.92 2.69
CA LYS A 169 -12.18 2.40 1.33
C LYS A 169 -11.04 3.32 0.84
N LYS A 170 -10.72 4.39 1.58
CA LYS A 170 -9.64 5.31 1.24
C LYS A 170 -8.30 4.59 1.08
N PHE A 171 -7.93 3.74 2.04
CA PHE A 171 -6.70 2.94 2.00
C PHE A 171 -6.63 2.05 0.76
N THR A 172 -7.74 1.42 0.38
CA THR A 172 -7.80 0.56 -0.82
C THR A 172 -7.64 1.38 -2.10
N GLU A 173 -8.23 2.58 -2.15
CA GLU A 173 -8.18 3.46 -3.31
C GLU A 173 -6.81 4.13 -3.49
N GLU A 174 -6.13 4.49 -2.40
CA GLU A 174 -4.90 5.29 -2.44
C GLU A 174 -3.62 4.46 -2.32
N HIS A 175 -3.65 3.35 -1.60
CA HIS A 175 -2.43 2.65 -1.15
C HIS A 175 -2.37 1.17 -1.48
N ALA A 176 -3.50 0.57 -1.86
CA ALA A 176 -3.54 -0.84 -2.19
C ALA A 176 -3.35 -1.08 -3.69
N ASP A 177 -2.87 -2.28 -4.04
CA ASP A 177 -2.66 -2.64 -5.44
C ASP A 177 -4.00 -2.61 -6.19
N SER A 178 -3.98 -2.02 -7.38
CA SER A 178 -5.15 -1.85 -8.24
C SER A 178 -4.90 -2.52 -9.58
N GLY A 179 -5.93 -3.14 -10.17
CA GLY A 179 -5.83 -3.76 -11.50
C GLY A 179 -5.52 -2.76 -12.63
N GLN A 180 -5.37 -1.46 -12.30
CA GLN A 180 -5.00 -0.40 -13.20
C GLN A 180 -3.61 -0.62 -13.82
N ALA A 181 -2.67 -1.26 -13.11
CA ALA A 181 -1.36 -1.58 -13.66
C ALA A 181 -1.47 -2.55 -14.85
N PHE A 182 -2.25 -3.64 -14.68
CA PHE A 182 -2.58 -4.56 -15.76
C PHE A 182 -3.29 -3.82 -16.90
N TYR A 183 -4.35 -3.07 -16.58
CA TYR A 183 -5.09 -2.28 -17.57
C TYR A 183 -4.16 -1.37 -18.38
N ASN A 184 -3.31 -0.57 -17.75
CA ASN A 184 -2.45 0.38 -18.45
C ASN A 184 -1.42 -0.31 -19.35
N LEU A 185 -0.88 -1.44 -18.90
CA LEU A 185 0.12 -2.19 -19.65
C LEU A 185 -0.49 -2.93 -20.86
N THR A 186 -1.69 -3.50 -20.68
CA THR A 186 -2.25 -4.49 -21.61
C THR A 186 -3.54 -4.04 -22.30
N SER A 187 -4.10 -2.87 -21.95
CA SER A 187 -5.27 -2.29 -22.62
C SER A 187 -4.99 -1.89 -24.06
N SER A 188 -6.09 -1.82 -24.83
CA SER A 188 -6.26 -1.29 -26.18
C SER A 188 -5.11 -1.59 -27.15
N ILE A 189 -5.40 -2.51 -28.06
CA ILE A 189 -4.68 -2.77 -29.29
C ILE A 189 -5.31 -1.83 -30.35
N SER A 190 -4.73 -0.67 -30.62
CA SER A 190 -5.06 0.06 -31.85
C SER A 190 -3.97 -0.27 -32.86
N ASP A 191 -4.30 -1.15 -33.79
CA ASP A 191 -3.40 -1.95 -34.61
C ASP A 191 -3.68 -1.85 -36.11
N LYS A 192 -4.65 -1.00 -36.49
CA LYS A 192 -4.96 -0.68 -37.89
C LYS A 192 -3.78 -0.03 -38.62
N ASP A 193 -2.87 0.59 -37.88
CA ASP A 193 -1.72 1.30 -38.43
C ASP A 193 -0.47 0.42 -38.60
N TYR A 194 -0.44 -0.77 -38.01
CA TYR A 194 0.70 -1.69 -38.15
C TYR A 194 0.62 -2.48 -39.45
N ASP A 195 1.77 -2.70 -40.09
CA ASP A 195 1.88 -3.62 -41.22
C ASP A 195 1.76 -5.07 -40.76
N PHE A 196 1.30 -5.97 -41.64
CA PHE A 196 1.20 -7.40 -41.35
C PHE A 196 2.53 -8.01 -40.89
N THR A 197 3.67 -7.51 -41.36
CA THR A 197 4.97 -8.06 -40.94
C THR A 197 5.35 -7.73 -39.51
N ASP A 198 4.70 -6.74 -38.90
CA ASP A 198 5.05 -6.22 -37.56
C ASP A 198 3.95 -6.45 -36.53
N ILE A 199 2.70 -6.55 -36.97
CA ILE A 199 1.54 -6.74 -36.10
C ILE A 199 1.69 -7.98 -35.22
N THR A 200 2.29 -9.06 -35.72
CA THR A 200 2.54 -10.27 -34.95
C THR A 200 3.55 -10.04 -33.82
N ASN A 201 4.56 -9.20 -34.02
CA ASN A 201 5.52 -8.86 -32.96
C ASN A 201 4.87 -7.98 -31.90
N TYR A 202 4.02 -7.05 -32.32
CA TYR A 202 3.22 -6.23 -31.41
C TYR A 202 2.31 -7.08 -30.53
N TYR A 203 1.58 -8.05 -31.11
CA TYR A 203 0.75 -8.99 -30.35
C TYR A 203 1.56 -9.85 -29.39
N LYS A 204 2.72 -10.38 -29.80
CA LYS A 204 3.62 -11.13 -28.90
C LYS A 204 4.00 -10.30 -27.69
N LEU A 205 4.36 -9.03 -27.88
CA LEU A 205 4.72 -8.13 -26.78
C LEU A 205 3.57 -7.98 -25.78
N LYS A 206 2.35 -7.75 -26.26
CA LYS A 206 1.14 -7.55 -25.42
C LYS A 206 0.73 -8.84 -24.68
N VAL A 207 0.73 -9.97 -25.38
CA VAL A 207 0.42 -11.27 -24.78
C VAL A 207 1.46 -11.64 -23.72
N ASN A 208 2.75 -11.45 -24.01
CA ASN A 208 3.81 -11.70 -23.03
C ASN A 208 3.73 -10.78 -21.81
N ALA A 209 3.41 -9.50 -22.00
CA ALA A 209 3.18 -8.58 -20.89
C ALA A 209 2.01 -9.05 -19.99
N SER A 210 0.94 -9.55 -20.61
CA SER A 210 -0.20 -10.12 -19.88
C SER A 210 0.18 -11.40 -19.14
N LEU A 211 0.93 -12.30 -19.78
CA LEU A 211 1.44 -13.54 -19.18
C LEU A 211 2.31 -13.27 -17.97
N ASN A 212 3.29 -12.37 -18.09
CA ASN A 212 4.21 -12.04 -16.98
C ASN A 212 3.44 -11.52 -15.76
N TYR A 213 2.49 -10.60 -15.96
CA TYR A 213 1.68 -10.07 -14.88
C TYR A 213 0.82 -11.14 -14.22
N LEU A 214 0.15 -11.99 -15.02
CA LEU A 214 -0.69 -13.06 -14.51
C LEU A 214 0.12 -14.15 -13.78
N GLN A 215 1.35 -14.43 -14.22
CA GLN A 215 2.26 -15.36 -13.56
C GLN A 215 2.66 -14.85 -12.17
N GLU A 216 3.02 -13.57 -12.06
CA GLU A 216 3.29 -12.92 -10.76
C GLU A 216 2.08 -13.05 -9.82
N LYS A 217 0.87 -12.80 -10.32
CA LYS A 217 -0.36 -12.96 -9.52
C LYS A 217 -0.71 -14.41 -9.18
N ASP A 218 -0.39 -15.39 -10.02
CA ASP A 218 -0.54 -16.82 -9.68
C ASP A 218 0.43 -17.24 -8.56
N GLU A 219 1.65 -16.68 -8.55
CA GLU A 219 2.64 -16.95 -7.51
C GLU A 219 2.23 -16.36 -6.15
N GLU A 220 1.64 -15.16 -6.14
CA GLU A 220 1.08 -14.51 -4.95
C GLU A 220 -0.19 -15.24 -4.44
N GLY A 221 -1.16 -15.45 -5.32
CA GLY A 221 -2.54 -15.81 -4.97
C GLY A 221 -2.87 -17.29 -5.06
N LYS A 222 -1.86 -18.15 -5.24
CA LYS A 222 -1.93 -19.61 -5.49
C LYS A 222 -3.31 -20.24 -5.29
N ALA A 223 -3.88 -20.74 -6.38
CA ALA A 223 -5.19 -21.41 -6.43
C ALA A 223 -6.41 -20.50 -6.17
N TYR A 224 -6.25 -19.17 -6.26
CA TYR A 224 -7.38 -18.26 -6.33
C TYR A 224 -8.23 -18.50 -7.60
N VAL A 225 -9.56 -18.50 -7.42
CA VAL A 225 -10.55 -18.59 -8.49
C VAL A 225 -11.54 -17.46 -8.29
N ALA A 226 -11.68 -16.58 -9.28
CA ALA A 226 -12.64 -15.48 -9.21
C ALA A 226 -14.07 -16.02 -9.32
N LYS A 227 -14.98 -15.49 -8.49
CA LYS A 227 -16.40 -15.86 -8.52
C LYS A 227 -17.12 -15.24 -9.71
N SER A 228 -16.69 -14.06 -10.14
CA SER A 228 -17.29 -13.32 -11.25
C SER A 228 -17.07 -14.01 -12.60
N THR A 229 -15.86 -14.52 -12.85
CA THR A 229 -15.49 -15.16 -14.12
C THR A 229 -15.45 -16.69 -14.04
N GLY A 230 -15.32 -17.26 -12.84
CA GLY A 230 -15.10 -18.69 -12.63
C GLY A 230 -13.71 -19.17 -13.06
N LEU A 231 -12.77 -18.25 -13.30
CA LEU A 231 -11.43 -18.54 -13.82
C LEU A 231 -10.37 -18.35 -12.73
N SER A 232 -9.36 -19.22 -12.75
CA SER A 232 -8.10 -19.02 -12.02
C SER A 232 -7.08 -18.26 -12.85
N PHE A 233 -6.01 -17.76 -12.20
CA PHE A 233 -4.88 -17.19 -12.93
C PHE A 233 -4.24 -18.19 -13.89
N LYS A 234 -4.18 -19.48 -13.53
CA LYS A 234 -3.70 -20.55 -14.42
C LYS A 234 -4.55 -20.73 -15.67
N ASP A 235 -5.88 -20.64 -15.54
CA ASP A 235 -6.78 -20.74 -16.70
C ASP A 235 -6.57 -19.56 -17.66
N LEU A 236 -6.37 -18.36 -17.11
CA LEU A 236 -6.06 -17.16 -17.90
C LEU A 236 -4.69 -17.26 -18.57
N ILE A 237 -3.65 -17.71 -17.85
CA ILE A 237 -2.31 -17.95 -18.39
C ILE A 237 -2.38 -18.93 -19.55
N ALA A 238 -3.07 -20.08 -19.39
CA ALA A 238 -3.24 -21.06 -20.45
C ALA A 238 -3.97 -20.48 -21.67
N SER A 239 -4.96 -19.61 -21.45
CA SER A 239 -5.70 -18.95 -22.53
C SER A 239 -4.82 -17.96 -23.31
N TYR A 240 -3.99 -17.16 -22.63
CA TYR A 240 -3.03 -16.28 -23.29
C TYR A 240 -1.91 -17.06 -23.99
N GLN A 241 -1.46 -18.17 -23.41
CA GLN A 241 -0.49 -19.06 -24.03
C GLN A 241 -1.04 -19.64 -25.35
N ALA A 242 -2.32 -20.00 -25.39
CA ALA A 242 -2.98 -20.45 -26.62
C ALA A 242 -3.02 -19.34 -27.69
N LEU A 243 -3.26 -18.07 -27.32
CA LEU A 243 -3.16 -16.95 -28.25
C LEU A 243 -1.76 -16.81 -28.84
N LEU A 244 -0.72 -16.99 -28.01
CA LEU A 244 0.68 -16.93 -28.42
C LEU A 244 1.06 -18.08 -29.36
N ASP A 245 0.73 -19.30 -28.97
CA ASP A 245 1.23 -20.52 -29.61
C ASP A 245 0.39 -20.95 -30.82
N VAL A 246 -0.88 -20.55 -30.88
CA VAL A 246 -1.79 -20.95 -31.96
C VAL A 246 -2.13 -19.76 -32.84
N ASP A 247 -2.80 -18.74 -32.30
CA ASP A 247 -3.38 -17.67 -33.12
C ASP A 247 -2.30 -16.77 -33.75
N ILE A 248 -1.33 -16.31 -32.95
CA ILE A 248 -0.22 -15.50 -33.45
C ILE A 248 0.66 -16.29 -34.43
N GLN A 249 1.01 -17.55 -34.11
CA GLN A 249 1.84 -18.38 -35.00
C GLN A 249 1.16 -18.65 -36.34
N LYS A 250 -0.17 -18.87 -36.33
CA LYS A 250 -0.96 -19.06 -37.54
C LYS A 250 -0.95 -17.80 -38.40
N LEU A 251 -1.18 -16.63 -37.81
CA LEU A 251 -1.12 -15.34 -38.51
C LEU A 251 0.28 -15.08 -39.08
N GLU A 252 1.33 -15.26 -38.28
CA GLU A 252 2.71 -15.07 -38.70
C GLU A 252 3.09 -16.00 -39.86
N SER A 253 2.71 -17.27 -39.78
CA SER A 253 2.96 -18.25 -40.83
C SER A 253 2.22 -17.89 -42.13
N TYR A 254 0.96 -17.46 -42.02
CA TYR A 254 0.16 -17.05 -43.17
C TYR A 254 0.76 -15.82 -43.86
N VAL A 255 1.10 -14.77 -43.10
CA VAL A 255 1.72 -13.54 -43.60
C VAL A 255 3.07 -13.82 -44.25
N LYS A 256 3.94 -14.61 -43.60
CA LYS A 256 5.29 -14.93 -44.11
C LYS A 256 5.26 -15.78 -45.37
N SER A 257 4.46 -16.85 -45.39
CA SER A 257 4.35 -17.75 -46.56
C SER A 257 3.77 -17.04 -47.77
N SER A 258 2.81 -16.14 -47.53
CA SER A 258 2.11 -15.37 -48.56
C SER A 258 2.79 -14.06 -48.92
N ARG A 259 3.80 -13.64 -48.14
CA ARG A 259 4.58 -12.40 -48.31
C ARG A 259 3.68 -11.16 -48.36
N LEU A 260 2.78 -11.07 -47.39
CA LEU A 260 1.75 -10.01 -47.34
C LEU A 260 2.27 -8.78 -46.59
N THR A 261 1.93 -7.62 -47.12
CA THR A 261 2.09 -6.31 -46.49
C THR A 261 0.83 -5.50 -46.73
N ARG A 262 0.43 -4.67 -45.76
CA ARG A 262 -0.69 -3.74 -45.92
C ARG A 262 -0.30 -2.56 -46.80
N ASN A 263 0.96 -2.12 -46.69
CA ASN A 263 1.49 -1.00 -47.47
C ASN A 263 2.90 -1.31 -47.98
N LEU A 264 2.96 -1.74 -49.24
CA LEU A 264 4.21 -2.11 -49.90
C LEU A 264 5.23 -0.97 -49.93
N GLU A 265 4.79 0.27 -50.14
CA GLU A 265 5.71 1.42 -50.21
C GLU A 265 6.30 1.74 -48.83
N GLN A 266 5.49 1.70 -47.77
CA GLN A 266 5.99 1.87 -46.41
C GLN A 266 6.95 0.72 -46.02
N PHE A 267 6.62 -0.51 -46.40
CA PHE A 267 7.48 -1.67 -46.17
C PHE A 267 8.82 -1.51 -46.89
N LYS A 268 8.83 -1.13 -48.17
CA LYS A 268 10.06 -0.85 -48.93
C LYS A 268 10.89 0.24 -48.28
N ASN A 269 10.29 1.38 -47.99
CA ASN A 269 10.98 2.53 -47.39
C ASN A 269 11.65 2.16 -46.07
N ARG A 270 10.96 1.42 -45.20
CA ARG A 270 11.55 0.95 -43.94
C ARG A 270 12.74 0.01 -44.17
N ASN A 271 12.60 -0.97 -45.05
CA ASN A 271 13.71 -1.90 -45.33
C ASN A 271 14.88 -1.18 -46.03
N HIS A 272 14.63 -0.18 -46.88
CA HIS A 272 15.68 0.64 -47.47
C HIS A 272 16.47 1.42 -46.42
N VAL A 273 15.80 2.04 -45.44
CA VAL A 273 16.49 2.70 -44.32
C VAL A 273 17.37 1.73 -43.53
N LEU A 274 16.89 0.50 -43.30
CA LEU A 274 17.69 -0.54 -42.64
C LEU A 274 18.91 -0.94 -43.49
N ILE A 275 18.71 -1.16 -44.79
CA ILE A 275 19.79 -1.47 -45.74
C ILE A 275 20.85 -0.36 -45.76
N GLU A 276 20.43 0.90 -45.81
CA GLU A 276 21.35 2.05 -45.79
C GLU A 276 22.17 2.10 -44.50
N ASN A 277 21.52 1.93 -43.34
CA ASN A 277 22.19 1.91 -42.04
C ASN A 277 23.17 0.74 -41.91
N ASP A 278 22.78 -0.46 -42.35
CA ASP A 278 23.65 -1.64 -42.35
C ASP A 278 24.81 -1.48 -43.33
N THR A 279 24.57 -0.86 -44.49
CA THR A 279 25.63 -0.57 -45.47
C THR A 279 26.65 0.41 -44.90
N LEU A 280 26.20 1.49 -44.25
CA LEU A 280 27.09 2.44 -43.59
C LEU A 280 27.91 1.77 -42.47
N SER A 281 27.29 0.88 -41.69
CA SER A 281 27.95 0.14 -40.63
C SER A 281 28.96 -0.85 -41.19
N MET A 282 28.61 -1.54 -42.28
CA MET A 282 29.48 -2.47 -42.98
C MET A 282 30.72 -1.76 -43.53
N LEU A 283 30.55 -0.61 -44.19
CA LEU A 283 31.66 0.18 -44.72
C LEU A 283 32.63 0.61 -43.61
N LYS A 284 32.10 1.07 -42.46
CA LYS A 284 32.94 1.38 -41.28
C LYS A 284 33.75 0.18 -40.80
N GLN A 285 33.12 -1.00 -40.75
CA GLN A 285 33.80 -2.24 -40.33
C GLN A 285 34.83 -2.70 -41.37
N GLN A 286 34.59 -2.47 -42.67
CA GLN A 286 35.57 -2.73 -43.73
C GLN A 286 36.77 -1.78 -43.62
N ASP A 287 36.54 -0.49 -43.37
CA ASP A 287 37.59 0.49 -43.16
C ASP A 287 38.42 0.16 -41.91
N GLU A 288 37.77 -0.22 -40.81
CA GLU A 288 38.44 -0.65 -39.57
C GLU A 288 39.26 -1.92 -39.78
N ALA A 289 38.72 -2.90 -40.52
CA ALA A 289 39.44 -4.11 -40.89
C ALA A 289 40.66 -3.79 -41.76
N LEU A 290 40.52 -2.90 -42.75
CA LEU A 290 41.62 -2.47 -43.61
C LEU A 290 42.71 -1.76 -42.82
N LEU A 291 42.33 -0.78 -41.98
CA LEU A 291 43.27 -0.04 -41.13
C LEU A 291 44.00 -0.98 -40.17
N SER A 292 43.27 -1.89 -39.52
CA SER A 292 43.84 -2.86 -38.58
C SER A 292 44.74 -3.87 -39.28
N LYS A 293 44.41 -4.26 -40.52
CA LYS A 293 45.24 -5.13 -41.36
C LYS A 293 46.53 -4.43 -41.77
N THR A 294 46.47 -3.18 -42.19
CA THR A 294 47.68 -2.37 -42.49
C THR A 294 48.54 -2.24 -41.24
N ALA A 295 47.96 -1.92 -40.08
CA ALA A 295 48.69 -1.87 -38.82
C ALA A 295 49.28 -3.22 -38.42
N MET A 296 48.61 -4.33 -38.73
CA MET A 296 49.11 -5.69 -38.53
C MET A 296 50.31 -5.98 -39.43
N GLU A 297 50.29 -5.55 -40.69
CA GLU A 297 51.39 -5.71 -41.66
C GLU A 297 52.59 -4.81 -41.34
N GLU A 298 52.36 -3.61 -40.82
CA GLU A 298 53.39 -2.66 -40.39
C GLU A 298 53.97 -2.98 -39.01
N TYR A 299 53.29 -3.80 -38.22
CA TYR A 299 53.74 -4.15 -36.87
C TYR A 299 55.02 -4.99 -36.94
N ASP A 300 56.09 -4.51 -36.31
CA ASP A 300 57.34 -5.25 -36.23
C ASP A 300 57.18 -6.50 -35.34
N HIS A 301 57.06 -7.67 -35.96
CA HIS A 301 56.96 -8.96 -35.25
C HIS A 301 58.29 -9.44 -34.66
N THR A 302 59.40 -8.74 -34.92
CA THR A 302 60.72 -9.14 -34.40
C THR A 302 60.89 -8.91 -32.90
N PHE A 303 59.90 -8.30 -32.23
CA PHE A 303 59.73 -8.35 -30.78
C PHE A 303 59.26 -9.77 -30.34
N THR A 304 60.07 -10.77 -30.68
CA THR A 304 59.90 -12.19 -30.32
C THR A 304 60.79 -12.56 -29.14
N GLU A 305 61.14 -11.61 -28.27
CA GLU A 305 61.64 -11.99 -26.96
C GLU A 305 60.46 -12.59 -26.19
N ASN A 306 60.45 -13.92 -26.11
CA ASN A 306 59.61 -14.69 -25.21
C ASN A 306 59.85 -14.16 -23.78
N ILE A 307 59.12 -13.14 -23.34
CA ILE A 307 59.06 -12.77 -21.93
C ILE A 307 58.29 -13.90 -21.26
N ILE A 308 59.04 -14.83 -20.69
CA ILE A 308 58.51 -15.95 -19.90
C ILE A 308 58.17 -15.37 -18.52
N ILE A 309 56.88 -15.17 -18.24
CA ILE A 309 56.42 -14.92 -16.88
C ILE A 309 56.19 -16.29 -16.23
N VAL A 310 57.12 -16.71 -15.39
CA VAL A 310 56.96 -17.91 -14.56
C VAL A 310 56.15 -17.51 -13.31
N SER A 311 54.99 -18.14 -13.12
CA SER A 311 54.19 -18.01 -11.90
C SER A 311 54.07 -19.38 -11.24
N GLU A 312 54.31 -19.43 -9.93
CA GLU A 312 54.11 -20.63 -9.11
C GLU A 312 52.60 -20.80 -8.86
N ASN A 313 52.09 -22.03 -9.00
CA ASN A 313 50.78 -22.43 -8.52
C ASN A 313 50.96 -23.65 -7.60
N GLU A 314 50.01 -23.89 -6.68
CA GLU A 314 50.09 -24.84 -5.56
C GLU A 314 50.39 -26.31 -5.95
N GLU A 315 50.38 -26.66 -7.25
CA GLU A 315 50.67 -28.00 -7.79
C GLU A 315 52.00 -28.13 -8.58
N ASN A 316 52.97 -27.22 -8.41
CA ASN A 316 54.34 -27.39 -8.93
C ASN A 316 54.47 -27.57 -10.47
N GLY A 317 53.47 -27.13 -11.24
CA GLY A 317 53.53 -27.07 -12.70
C GLY A 317 53.98 -25.69 -13.18
N LEU A 318 55.19 -25.58 -13.71
CA LEU A 318 55.63 -24.38 -14.43
C LEU A 318 54.77 -24.19 -15.69
N TYR A 319 53.86 -23.22 -15.70
CA TYR A 319 53.10 -22.88 -16.92
C TYR A 319 53.74 -21.69 -17.65
N GLN A 320 53.90 -21.82 -18.97
CA GLN A 320 54.39 -20.76 -19.84
C GLN A 320 53.19 -19.97 -20.40
N ALA A 321 52.99 -18.73 -19.94
CA ALA A 321 52.01 -17.83 -20.54
C ALA A 321 52.72 -16.85 -21.50
N ARG A 322 52.36 -16.89 -22.80
CA ARG A 322 52.73 -15.82 -23.75
C ARG A 322 51.85 -14.60 -23.45
N PRO A 323 52.41 -13.43 -23.09
CA PRO A 323 51.61 -12.23 -22.88
C PRO A 323 50.95 -11.81 -24.21
N LYS A 324 49.69 -11.36 -24.16
CA LYS A 324 49.01 -10.80 -25.34
C LYS A 324 49.81 -9.60 -25.85
N THR A 325 50.16 -9.62 -27.12
CA THR A 325 50.95 -8.57 -27.77
C THR A 325 50.07 -7.53 -28.46
N GLY A 326 50.66 -6.41 -28.86
CA GLY A 326 50.01 -5.45 -29.75
C GLY A 326 49.59 -6.08 -31.07
N TYR A 327 50.41 -7.01 -31.60
CA TYR A 327 50.10 -7.82 -32.77
C TYR A 327 48.83 -8.67 -32.60
N ASP A 328 48.71 -9.39 -31.47
CA ASP A 328 47.52 -10.22 -31.21
C ASP A 328 46.26 -9.34 -31.12
N THR A 329 46.39 -8.12 -30.61
CA THR A 329 45.30 -7.14 -30.52
C THR A 329 44.85 -6.65 -31.90
N VAL A 330 45.76 -6.24 -32.78
CA VAL A 330 45.41 -5.78 -34.13
C VAL A 330 44.92 -6.92 -35.02
N THR A 331 45.45 -8.13 -34.83
CA THR A 331 44.96 -9.35 -35.50
C THR A 331 43.52 -9.66 -35.08
N GLN A 332 43.23 -9.64 -33.77
CA GLN A 332 41.88 -9.86 -33.26
C GLN A 332 40.90 -8.78 -33.73
N ARG A 333 41.31 -7.51 -33.76
CA ARG A 333 40.50 -6.40 -34.29
C ARG A 333 40.20 -6.60 -35.77
N THR A 334 41.21 -6.92 -36.58
CA THR A 334 41.03 -7.22 -38.01
C THR A 334 40.01 -8.34 -38.24
N LEU A 335 40.15 -9.45 -37.49
CA LEU A 335 39.24 -10.59 -37.59
C LEU A 335 37.81 -10.22 -37.17
N THR A 336 37.66 -9.49 -36.06
CA THR A 336 36.36 -9.07 -35.53
C THR A 336 35.65 -8.13 -36.50
N ALA A 337 36.34 -7.08 -36.96
CA ALA A 337 35.81 -6.12 -37.91
C ALA A 337 35.44 -6.79 -39.25
N SER A 338 36.31 -7.68 -39.76
CA SER A 338 36.02 -8.44 -40.98
C SER A 338 34.80 -9.35 -40.82
N THR A 339 34.68 -10.05 -39.69
CA THR A 339 33.53 -10.93 -39.41
C THR A 339 32.24 -10.12 -39.31
N ASN A 340 32.26 -8.98 -38.60
CA ASN A 340 31.11 -8.08 -38.49
C ASN A 340 30.69 -7.53 -39.85
N ALA A 341 31.65 -7.15 -40.70
CA ALA A 341 31.37 -6.69 -42.05
C ALA A 341 30.71 -7.78 -42.91
N VAL A 342 31.15 -9.03 -42.82
CA VAL A 342 30.52 -10.16 -43.52
C VAL A 342 29.09 -10.38 -43.04
N THR A 343 28.85 -10.42 -41.72
CA THR A 343 27.50 -10.56 -41.15
C THR A 343 26.55 -9.45 -41.61
N LEU A 344 27.03 -8.19 -41.66
CA LEU A 344 26.24 -7.06 -42.16
C LEU A 344 25.95 -7.21 -43.67
N SER A 345 26.92 -7.66 -44.46
CA SER A 345 26.72 -7.94 -45.90
C SER A 345 25.67 -9.03 -46.16
N GLU A 346 25.67 -10.09 -45.35
CA GLU A 346 24.67 -11.15 -45.39
C GLU A 346 23.27 -10.61 -45.04
N ASN A 347 23.16 -9.78 -44.00
CA ASN A 347 21.91 -9.12 -43.62
C ASN A 347 21.37 -8.19 -44.73
N ILE A 348 22.22 -7.37 -45.33
CA ILE A 348 21.87 -6.50 -46.46
C ILE A 348 21.34 -7.34 -47.63
N SER A 349 22.01 -8.44 -47.95
CA SER A 349 21.59 -9.35 -49.02
C SER A 349 20.23 -9.98 -48.73
N ALA A 350 20.00 -10.41 -47.48
CA ALA A 350 18.73 -10.96 -47.04
C ALA A 350 17.58 -9.93 -47.09
N LEU A 351 17.83 -8.68 -46.69
CA LEU A 351 16.85 -7.59 -46.75
C LEU A 351 16.48 -7.25 -48.20
N ASN A 352 17.47 -7.14 -49.09
CA ASN A 352 17.23 -6.92 -50.53
C ASN A 352 16.39 -8.04 -51.14
N LEU A 353 16.73 -9.30 -50.83
CA LEU A 353 15.96 -10.47 -51.29
C LEU A 353 14.51 -10.39 -50.77
N LYS A 354 14.31 -10.05 -49.50
CA LYS A 354 12.99 -9.90 -48.89
C LYS A 354 12.15 -8.83 -49.59
N VAL A 355 12.73 -7.66 -49.85
CA VAL A 355 12.04 -6.56 -50.57
C VAL A 355 11.65 -6.99 -51.98
N GLY A 356 12.54 -7.68 -52.70
CA GLY A 356 12.24 -8.24 -54.03
C GLY A 356 11.07 -9.22 -53.99
N GLN A 357 11.15 -10.22 -53.10
CA GLN A 357 10.14 -11.28 -52.96
C GLN A 357 8.73 -10.75 -52.62
N TYR A 358 8.64 -9.73 -51.77
CA TYR A 358 7.36 -9.11 -51.41
C TYR A 358 6.81 -8.25 -52.56
N SER A 359 7.67 -7.54 -53.28
CA SER A 359 7.28 -6.74 -54.44
C SER A 359 6.78 -7.62 -55.60
N GLU A 360 7.43 -8.76 -55.84
CA GLU A 360 7.01 -9.75 -56.83
C GLU A 360 5.66 -10.38 -56.47
N SER A 361 5.46 -10.75 -55.19
CA SER A 361 4.19 -11.32 -54.71
C SER A 361 3.01 -10.38 -54.97
N ALA A 362 3.18 -9.09 -54.68
CA ALA A 362 2.15 -8.08 -54.90
C ALA A 362 1.86 -7.81 -56.39
N ALA A 363 2.84 -8.01 -57.27
CA ALA A 363 2.73 -7.73 -58.71
C ALA A 363 2.22 -8.92 -59.53
N ALA A 364 2.41 -10.17 -59.07
CA ALA A 364 2.12 -11.37 -59.83
C ALA A 364 0.63 -11.57 -60.14
N ASP A 365 -0.22 -11.44 -59.11
CA ASP A 365 -1.68 -11.48 -59.24
C ASP A 365 -2.33 -10.53 -58.23
N PRO A 366 -2.64 -9.29 -58.64
CA PRO A 366 -3.21 -8.28 -57.73
C PRO A 366 -4.57 -8.68 -57.13
N ALA A 367 -5.38 -9.47 -57.84
CA ALA A 367 -6.70 -9.87 -57.36
C ALA A 367 -6.60 -10.94 -56.28
N GLU A 368 -5.75 -11.95 -56.48
CA GLU A 368 -5.48 -12.96 -55.48
C GLU A 368 -4.73 -12.38 -54.27
N TYR A 369 -3.78 -11.47 -54.49
CA TYR A 369 -3.08 -10.77 -53.41
C TYR A 369 -4.05 -9.98 -52.52
N ALA A 370 -5.00 -9.25 -53.11
CA ALA A 370 -6.03 -8.54 -52.36
C ALA A 370 -6.93 -9.49 -51.54
N ARG A 371 -7.28 -10.65 -52.10
CA ARG A 371 -8.03 -11.70 -51.38
C ARG A 371 -7.24 -12.22 -50.19
N MET A 372 -5.96 -12.49 -50.37
CA MET A 372 -5.08 -12.99 -49.29
C MET A 372 -4.90 -11.94 -48.17
N CYS A 373 -4.78 -10.66 -48.52
CA CYS A 373 -4.77 -9.56 -47.55
C CYS A 373 -6.09 -9.46 -46.78
N SER A 374 -7.25 -9.70 -47.42
CA SER A 374 -8.54 -9.73 -46.74
C SER A 374 -8.61 -10.86 -45.71
N VAL A 375 -8.08 -12.04 -46.02
CA VAL A 375 -8.01 -13.17 -45.08
C VAL A 375 -7.07 -12.85 -43.91
N ALA A 376 -5.93 -12.22 -44.16
CA ALA A 376 -5.02 -11.79 -43.09
C ALA A 376 -5.69 -10.77 -42.16
N ASN A 377 -6.46 -9.82 -42.71
CA ASN A 377 -7.23 -8.88 -41.88
C ASN A 377 -8.30 -9.58 -41.05
N GLN A 378 -8.99 -10.58 -41.61
CA GLN A 378 -9.96 -11.36 -40.82
C GLN A 378 -9.27 -12.10 -39.66
N MET A 379 -8.09 -12.67 -39.89
CA MET A 379 -7.33 -13.32 -38.82
C MET A 379 -6.87 -12.35 -37.72
N VAL A 380 -6.56 -11.11 -38.10
CA VAL A 380 -6.28 -10.00 -37.18
C VAL A 380 -7.53 -9.67 -36.36
N ASP A 381 -8.66 -9.42 -37.02
CA ASP A 381 -9.92 -9.10 -36.32
C ASP A 381 -10.37 -10.23 -35.36
N GLU A 382 -10.18 -11.49 -35.76
CA GLU A 382 -10.45 -12.66 -34.91
C GLU A 382 -9.52 -12.71 -33.69
N PHE A 383 -8.23 -12.39 -33.87
CA PHE A 383 -7.28 -12.31 -32.76
C PHE A 383 -7.66 -11.20 -31.79
N ASP A 384 -7.96 -10.00 -32.28
CA ASP A 384 -8.29 -8.84 -31.44
C ASP A 384 -9.53 -9.09 -30.59
N GLN A 385 -10.57 -9.69 -31.18
CA GLN A 385 -11.78 -10.06 -30.45
C GLN A 385 -11.49 -11.04 -29.31
N LYS A 386 -10.68 -12.08 -29.57
CA LYS A 386 -10.28 -13.04 -28.54
C LYS A 386 -9.44 -12.39 -27.45
N TYR A 387 -8.49 -11.54 -27.83
CA TYR A 387 -7.64 -10.83 -26.89
C TYR A 387 -8.46 -9.87 -26.02
N GLU A 388 -9.39 -9.10 -26.60
CA GLU A 388 -10.26 -8.19 -25.85
C GLU A 388 -11.18 -8.90 -24.86
N ASP A 389 -11.78 -10.02 -25.26
CA ASP A 389 -12.61 -10.85 -24.37
C ASP A 389 -11.77 -11.40 -23.21
N LEU A 390 -10.59 -11.94 -23.52
CA LEU A 390 -9.68 -12.45 -22.51
C LEU A 390 -9.17 -11.34 -21.57
N PHE A 391 -8.82 -10.18 -22.12
CA PHE A 391 -8.42 -9.00 -21.35
C PHE A 391 -9.52 -8.56 -20.37
N LYS A 392 -10.79 -8.51 -20.82
CA LYS A 392 -11.93 -8.16 -19.93
C LYS A 392 -12.07 -9.17 -18.79
N LYS A 393 -11.97 -10.48 -19.09
CA LYS A 393 -12.02 -11.55 -18.07
C LYS A 393 -10.84 -11.48 -17.11
N SER A 394 -9.63 -11.24 -17.60
CA SER A 394 -8.44 -11.07 -16.78
C SER A 394 -8.55 -9.86 -15.88
N ASN A 395 -8.94 -8.71 -16.41
CA ASN A 395 -9.11 -7.49 -15.63
C ASN A 395 -10.17 -7.67 -14.52
N ALA A 396 -11.29 -8.33 -14.81
CA ALA A 396 -12.29 -8.66 -13.80
C ALA A 396 -11.74 -9.59 -12.71
N THR A 397 -11.03 -10.65 -13.11
CA THR A 397 -10.43 -11.64 -12.19
C THR A 397 -9.37 -11.00 -11.29
N ILE A 398 -8.48 -10.18 -11.87
CA ILE A 398 -7.46 -9.42 -11.14
C ILE A 398 -8.11 -8.46 -10.15
N ASN A 399 -9.10 -7.68 -10.59
CA ASN A 399 -9.77 -6.73 -9.69
C ASN A 399 -10.49 -7.43 -8.53
N GLU A 400 -11.14 -8.58 -8.76
CA GLU A 400 -11.77 -9.36 -7.69
C GLU A 400 -10.73 -9.95 -6.72
N TYR A 401 -9.61 -10.46 -7.26
CA TYR A 401 -8.49 -10.96 -6.45
C TYR A 401 -7.90 -9.86 -5.58
N LEU A 402 -7.60 -8.71 -6.16
CA LEU A 402 -7.04 -7.57 -5.43
C LEU A 402 -8.03 -7.06 -4.39
N GLN A 403 -9.34 -7.01 -4.66
CA GLN A 403 -10.33 -6.70 -3.64
C GLN A 403 -10.34 -7.73 -2.49
N TYR A 404 -10.21 -9.01 -2.81
CA TYR A 404 -10.12 -10.08 -1.81
C TYR A 404 -8.87 -9.95 -0.93
N VAL A 405 -7.70 -9.68 -1.53
CA VAL A 405 -6.43 -9.50 -0.81
C VAL A 405 -6.43 -8.20 -0.01
N ASN A 406 -6.80 -7.08 -0.63
CA ASN A 406 -6.85 -5.77 0.00
C ASN A 406 -7.86 -5.75 1.15
N GLY A 407 -8.99 -6.48 1.03
CA GLY A 407 -9.96 -6.67 2.10
C GLY A 407 -9.40 -7.39 3.33
N ASN A 408 -8.28 -8.10 3.20
CA ASN A 408 -7.58 -8.77 4.29
C ASN A 408 -6.34 -8.00 4.81
N TYR A 409 -5.99 -6.84 4.22
CA TYR A 409 -4.87 -6.03 4.72
C TYR A 409 -5.15 -5.39 6.08
N ILE A 410 -6.42 -5.26 6.45
CA ILE A 410 -6.85 -4.62 7.69
C ILE A 410 -7.79 -5.57 8.41
N GLU A 411 -7.33 -6.12 9.53
CA GLU A 411 -8.17 -6.85 10.47
C GLU A 411 -8.67 -5.89 11.56
N THR A 412 -9.98 -5.91 11.82
CA THR A 412 -10.56 -5.09 12.88
C THR A 412 -11.25 -5.96 13.92
N SER A 413 -10.98 -5.70 15.20
CA SER A 413 -11.69 -6.35 16.30
C SER A 413 -12.33 -5.31 17.23
N ALA A 414 -13.59 -5.58 17.59
CA ALA A 414 -14.32 -4.77 18.54
C ALA A 414 -13.71 -4.93 19.93
N ARG A 415 -13.27 -3.83 20.55
CA ARG A 415 -12.73 -3.84 21.91
C ARG A 415 -13.70 -3.17 22.86
N HIS A 416 -14.32 -3.94 23.73
CA HIS A 416 -15.16 -3.38 24.79
C HIS A 416 -14.30 -2.77 25.91
N THR A 417 -14.43 -1.47 26.07
CA THR A 417 -14.01 -0.75 27.28
C THR A 417 -14.94 -1.16 28.42
N GLY A 418 -14.42 -1.88 29.41
CA GLY A 418 -15.19 -2.21 30.62
C GLY A 418 -15.72 -0.95 31.30
N LEU A 419 -16.97 -1.01 31.78
CA LEU A 419 -17.64 0.11 32.46
C LEU A 419 -16.88 0.59 33.70
N LEU A 420 -16.23 -0.33 34.42
CA LEU A 420 -15.44 -0.08 35.61
C LEU A 420 -13.97 -0.39 35.36
N ASN A 421 -13.09 0.55 35.72
CA ASN A 421 -11.64 0.38 35.68
C ASN A 421 -11.08 0.50 37.11
N MET A 422 -10.07 -0.29 37.46
CA MET A 422 -9.37 -0.26 38.75
C MET A 422 -8.96 1.17 39.16
N ARG A 423 -8.50 2.00 38.22
CA ARG A 423 -8.15 3.41 38.51
C ARG A 423 -9.35 4.22 39.01
N MET A 424 -10.57 3.92 38.56
CA MET A 424 -11.79 4.58 39.03
C MET A 424 -12.17 4.11 40.44
N ILE A 425 -11.99 2.82 40.73
CA ILE A 425 -12.21 2.27 42.08
C ILE A 425 -11.26 2.92 43.08
N VAL A 426 -9.98 3.04 42.74
CA VAL A 426 -8.98 3.72 43.58
C VAL A 426 -9.35 5.19 43.81
N LYS A 427 -9.75 5.92 42.76
CA LYS A 427 -10.21 7.31 42.92
C LYS A 427 -11.43 7.40 43.82
N ALA A 428 -12.41 6.52 43.64
CA ALA A 428 -13.61 6.49 44.47
C ALA A 428 -13.28 6.28 45.96
N ILE A 429 -12.32 5.40 46.27
CA ILE A 429 -11.83 5.18 47.64
C ILE A 429 -11.18 6.45 48.20
N ILE A 430 -10.33 7.12 47.42
CA ILE A 430 -9.67 8.37 47.84
C ILE A 430 -10.72 9.45 48.16
N PHE A 431 -11.71 9.64 47.28
CA PHE A 431 -12.77 10.62 47.50
C PHE A 431 -13.72 10.24 48.65
N PHE A 432 -13.94 8.94 48.89
CA PHE A 432 -14.66 8.46 50.06
C PHE A 432 -13.96 8.88 51.35
N VAL A 433 -12.65 8.62 51.46
CA VAL A 433 -11.83 8.96 52.65
C VAL A 433 -11.74 10.47 52.84
N ALA A 434 -11.52 11.23 51.76
CA ALA A 434 -11.47 12.69 51.82
C ALA A 434 -12.81 13.30 52.26
N GLY A 435 -13.92 12.80 51.71
CA GLY A 435 -15.27 13.23 52.10
C GLY A 435 -15.60 12.91 53.56
N PHE A 436 -15.21 11.72 54.02
CA PHE A 436 -15.34 11.32 55.41
C PHE A 436 -14.54 12.24 56.34
N ALA A 437 -13.27 12.51 56.02
CA ALA A 437 -12.41 13.40 56.80
C ALA A 437 -12.96 14.84 56.85
N PHE A 438 -13.44 15.36 55.71
CA PHE A 438 -14.04 16.69 55.63
C PHE A 438 -15.29 16.82 56.51
N ALA A 439 -16.18 15.83 56.49
CA ALA A 439 -17.39 15.84 57.32
C ALA A 439 -17.06 15.83 58.82
N VAL A 440 -16.05 15.07 59.24
CA VAL A 440 -15.59 15.03 60.65
C VAL A 440 -14.97 16.38 61.06
N LEU A 441 -14.12 16.97 60.21
CA LEU A 441 -13.52 18.29 60.47
C LEU A 441 -14.56 19.40 60.53
N PHE A 442 -15.56 19.38 59.63
CA PHE A 442 -16.65 20.35 59.62
C PHE A 442 -17.52 20.25 60.88
N ALA A 443 -17.82 19.03 61.34
CA ALA A 443 -18.52 18.81 62.60
C ALA A 443 -17.72 19.31 63.82
N LEU A 444 -16.40 19.09 63.84
CA LEU A 444 -15.51 19.61 64.88
C LEU A 444 -15.46 21.15 64.89
N ALA A 445 -15.37 21.79 63.71
CA ALA A 445 -15.40 23.24 63.58
C ALA A 445 -16.74 23.83 64.06
N GLY A 446 -17.87 23.22 63.69
CA GLY A 446 -19.20 23.63 64.16
C GLY A 446 -19.39 23.49 65.68
N ARG A 447 -18.72 22.50 66.30
CA ARG A 447 -18.69 22.35 67.75
C ARG A 447 -17.87 23.45 68.42
N LEU A 448 -16.66 23.72 67.91
CA LEU A 448 -15.80 24.80 68.39
C LEU A 448 -16.50 26.17 68.31
N ALA A 449 -17.20 26.43 67.20
CA ALA A 449 -18.03 27.61 67.01
C ALA A 449 -19.17 27.73 68.05
N LYS A 450 -19.81 26.62 68.43
CA LYS A 450 -20.85 26.61 69.48
C LYS A 450 -20.28 26.78 70.89
N THR A 451 -19.09 26.25 71.17
CA THR A 451 -18.46 26.32 72.50
C THR A 451 -17.70 27.62 72.77
N TYR A 452 -17.13 28.24 71.75
CA TYR A 452 -16.33 29.47 71.89
C TYR A 452 -17.01 30.73 71.33
N GLY A 453 -18.20 30.58 70.74
CA GLY A 453 -18.90 31.65 70.05
C GLY A 453 -18.25 31.92 68.69
N TRP A 454 -19.06 32.05 67.65
CA TRP A 454 -18.58 32.53 66.36
C TRP A 454 -18.12 33.98 66.53
N PRO A 455 -16.88 34.35 66.15
CA PRO A 455 -16.45 35.75 66.14
C PRO A 455 -17.19 36.44 64.99
N GLY A 456 -18.42 36.89 65.22
CA GLY A 456 -19.18 37.55 64.15
C GLY A 456 -20.66 37.84 64.40
N ILE A 457 -21.28 37.43 65.52
CA ILE A 457 -22.60 37.96 65.90
C ILE A 457 -22.61 38.17 67.42
N SER A 458 -22.30 39.39 67.84
CA SER A 458 -22.38 39.83 69.24
C SER A 458 -23.82 39.79 69.74
N LYS A 459 -24.11 38.90 70.69
CA LYS A 459 -25.20 39.11 71.64
C LYS A 459 -24.76 40.14 72.68
N LYS A 460 -24.82 41.43 72.33
CA LYS A 460 -24.85 42.55 73.27
C LYS A 460 -25.51 43.75 72.61
N GLU A 461 -26.84 43.79 72.72
CA GLU A 461 -27.65 45.02 72.83
C GLU A 461 -29.11 44.60 73.14
N LYS A 462 -29.31 44.15 74.38
CA LYS A 462 -30.63 44.15 75.06
C LYS A 462 -30.39 44.43 76.54
N ALA A 463 -29.83 45.59 76.78
CA ALA A 463 -29.91 46.34 78.02
C ALA A 463 -29.38 47.74 77.67
N ASP A 464 -30.20 48.76 77.94
CA ASP A 464 -29.89 50.19 77.93
C ASP A 464 -30.07 50.94 76.59
N ARG A 465 -31.35 51.21 76.31
CA ARG A 465 -31.92 52.53 75.96
C ARG A 465 -33.45 52.38 76.12
N GLU A 466 -33.95 52.61 77.33
CA GLU A 466 -34.48 53.90 77.82
C GLU A 466 -35.83 54.26 77.19
N ASP A 467 -36.80 54.43 78.10
CA ASP A 467 -38.03 55.23 78.03
C ASP A 467 -39.19 54.84 77.08
#